data_AF-A0A811PZ04-F1
#
_entry.id   AF-A0A811PZ04-F1
#
_cell.length_a   1.000
_cell.length_b   1.000
_cell.length_c   1.000
_cell.angle_alpha   90.00
_cell.angle_beta   90.00
_cell.angle_gamma   90.00
#
_symmetry.space_group_name_H-M   'P 1'
#
loop_
_entity.id
_entity.type
_entity.pdbx_description
1 polymer ?
#
loop_
_entity_poly.entity_id
_entity_poly.type
_entity_poly.pdbx_seq_one_letter_code
_entity_poly.pdbx_strand_id
1 'polypeptide(L)' 'MVGKKAVLKIIKHCEEFAPALVTGQLLGLDVGSVLEVTNCFPFPIRKEDDEADADGANYQL' A
#
# COMPACT_ATOMS: atom_id res chain seq x y z
N MET A 1 1.59 -13.20 9.14
CA MET A 1 2.84 -12.57 9.64
C MET A 1 3.07 -11.26 8.87
N VAL A 2 3.68 -10.22 9.46
CA VAL A 2 4.01 -8.98 8.74
C VAL A 2 5.50 -8.66 8.86
N GLY A 3 6.17 -8.53 7.73
CA GLY A 3 7.60 -8.22 7.66
C GLY A 3 7.91 -6.79 8.12
N LYS A 4 8.99 -6.63 8.89
CA LYS A 4 9.43 -5.31 9.43
C LYS A 4 9.60 -4.24 8.35
N LYS A 5 10.09 -4.62 7.16
CA LYS A 5 10.25 -3.72 6.02
C LYS A 5 8.92 -3.13 5.54
N ALA A 6 7.85 -3.94 5.52
CA ALA A 6 6.53 -3.46 5.12
C ALA A 6 6.00 -2.44 6.14
N VAL A 7 6.11 -2.75 7.43
CA VAL A 7 5.67 -1.83 8.51
C VAL A 7 6.39 -0.49 8.42
N LEU A 8 7.72 -0.48 8.30
CA LEU A 8 8.49 0.77 8.23
C LEU A 8 8.16 1.62 7.00
N LYS A 9 7.91 0.96 5.86
CA LYS A 9 7.49 1.66 4.64
C LYS A 9 6.10 2.28 4.77
N ILE A 10 5.16 1.58 5.41
CA ILE A 10 3.80 2.10 5.68
C ILE A 10 3.89 3.33 6.58
N ILE A 11 4.61 3.23 7.70
CA ILE A 11 4.78 4.35 8.64
C ILE A 11 5.39 5.55 7.93
N LYS A 12 6.50 5.35 7.20
CA LYS A 12 7.16 6.41 6.45
C LYS A 12 6.20 7.09 5.46
N HIS A 13 5.40 6.32 4.72
CA HIS A 13 4.45 6.88 3.76
C HIS A 13 3.35 7.69 4.46
N CYS A 14 2.81 7.22 5.59
CA CYS A 14 1.84 7.99 6.35
C CYS A 14 2.45 9.30 6.89
N GLU A 15 3.68 9.26 7.41
CA GLU A 15 4.34 10.45 7.96
C GLU A 15 4.67 11.50 6.90
N GLU A 16 5.16 11.09 5.73
CA GLU A 16 5.55 12.01 4.64
C GLU A 16 4.35 12.77 4.05
N PHE A 17 3.15 12.23 4.17
CA PHE A 17 1.96 12.76 3.51
C PHE A 17 0.83 13.16 4.46
N ALA A 18 1.06 13.11 5.78
CA ALA A 18 0.12 13.63 6.76
C ALA A 18 -0.16 15.13 6.51
N PRO A 19 -1.43 15.59 6.65
CA PRO A 19 -2.60 14.88 7.15
C PRO A 19 -3.42 14.15 6.06
N ALA A 20 -2.93 14.08 4.82
CA ALA A 20 -3.67 13.43 3.74
C ALA A 20 -3.79 11.93 3.96
N LEU A 21 -4.92 11.36 3.51
CA LEU A 21 -5.09 9.90 3.46
C LEU A 21 -4.26 9.34 2.31
N VAL A 22 -3.53 8.26 2.59
CA VAL A 22 -2.71 7.56 1.62
C VAL A 22 -3.07 6.09 1.54
N THR A 23 -2.83 5.48 0.39
CA THR A 23 -3.17 4.09 0.10
C THR A 23 -2.01 3.39 -0.63
N GLY A 24 -2.08 2.07 -0.74
CA GLY A 24 -1.06 1.28 -1.41
C GLY A 24 -1.38 -0.21 -1.42
N GLN A 25 -0.50 -1.00 -2.01
CA GLN A 25 -0.65 -2.45 -2.13
C GLN A 25 0.29 -3.19 -1.18
N LEU A 26 -0.21 -4.29 -0.62
CA LEU A 26 0.57 -5.26 0.14
C LEU A 26 1.00 -6.41 -0.77
N LEU A 27 2.25 -6.85 -0.62
CA LEU A 27 2.75 -8.06 -1.25
C LEU A 27 2.97 -9.10 -0.16
N GLY A 28 2.44 -10.30 -0.37
CA GLY A 28 2.58 -11.40 0.56
C GLY A 28 2.38 -12.75 -0.10
N LEU A 29 2.65 -13.80 0.68
CA LEU A 29 2.41 -15.19 0.32
C LEU A 29 1.33 -15.77 1.22
N ASP A 30 0.37 -16.48 0.65
CA ASP A 30 -0.59 -17.26 1.41
C ASP A 30 0.06 -18.57 1.84
N VAL A 31 0.27 -18.73 3.15
CA VAL A 31 0.93 -19.90 3.74
C VAL A 31 -0.03 -20.55 4.73
N GLY A 32 -0.74 -21.58 4.26
CA GLY A 32 -1.74 -22.30 5.05
C GLY A 32 -2.99 -21.45 5.27
N SER A 33 -3.18 -20.95 6.49
CA SER A 33 -4.29 -20.06 6.85
C SER A 33 -3.83 -18.64 7.22
N VAL A 34 -2.57 -18.31 6.90
CA VAL A 34 -1.94 -17.04 7.26
C VAL A 34 -1.36 -16.38 6.01
N LEU A 35 -1.80 -15.15 5.75
CA LEU A 35 -1.10 -14.27 4.82
C LEU A 35 0.20 -13.75 5.45
N GLU A 36 1.32 -14.06 4.83
CA GLU A 36 2.63 -13.53 5.18
C GLU A 36 2.95 -12.31 4.32
N VAL A 37 2.71 -11.12 4.87
CA VAL A 37 3.03 -9.85 4.20
C VAL A 37 4.54 -9.63 4.23
N THR A 38 5.18 -9.65 3.06
CA THR A 38 6.64 -9.52 2.92
C THR A 38 7.07 -8.11 2.53
N ASN A 39 6.20 -7.34 1.85
CA ASN A 39 6.51 -6.00 1.37
C ASN A 39 5.24 -5.16 1.16
N CYS A 40 5.42 -3.87 0.86
CA CYS A 40 4.34 -2.97 0.45
C CYS A 40 4.84 -1.91 -0.54
N PHE A 41 3.90 -1.35 -1.29
CA PHE A 41 4.13 -0.36 -2.35
C PHE A 41 3.10 0.76 -2.23
N PRO A 42 3.53 2.00 -1.91
CA PRO A 42 2.62 3.14 -1.82
C PRO A 42 2.09 3.53 -3.20
N PHE A 43 0.87 4.05 -3.24
CA PHE A 43 0.34 4.67 -4.44
C PHE A 43 0.76 6.15 -4.53
N PRO A 44 0.90 6.70 -5.75
CA PRO A 44 1.08 8.13 -5.95
C PRO A 44 -0.14 8.89 -5.40
N ILE A 45 0.09 10.04 -4.75
CA ILE A 45 -1.01 10.91 -4.33
C ILE A 45 -1.58 11.60 -5.56
N ARG A 46 -2.85 11.31 -5.86
CA ARG A 46 -3.61 12.03 -6.87
C ARG A 46 -3.97 13.41 -6.32
N LYS A 47 -3.76 14.46 -7.11
CA LYS A 47 -4.33 15.77 -6.82
C LYS A 47 -5.84 15.68 -7.08
N GLU A 48 -6.64 16.34 -6.26
CA GLU A 48 -8.10 16.20 -6.15
C GLU A 48 -8.92 16.39 -7.44
N ASP A 49 -8.31 16.76 -8.58
CA ASP A 49 -9.00 17.04 -9.85
C ASP A 49 -9.16 15.83 -10.80
N ASP A 50 -8.53 14.68 -10.52
CA ASP A 50 -8.67 13.48 -11.35
C ASP A 50 -9.75 12.54 -10.77
N GLU A 51 -11.04 12.86 -11.03
CA GLU A 51 -12.21 12.02 -10.70
C GLU A 51 -12.29 10.68 -11.48
N ALA A 52 -11.22 10.27 -12.18
CA ALA A 52 -11.17 9.01 -12.91
C ALA A 52 -10.35 7.96 -12.15
N ASP A 53 -10.94 6.78 -12.00
CA ASP A 53 -10.34 5.54 -11.52
C ASP A 53 -10.21 5.39 -10.01
N ALA A 54 -11.38 5.30 -9.35
CA ALA A 54 -11.52 4.59 -8.09
C ALA A 54 -10.74 3.26 -8.13
N ASP A 55 -9.92 3.01 -7.11
CA ASP A 55 -9.29 1.71 -6.84
C ASP A 55 -8.16 1.28 -7.81
N GLY A 56 -7.07 2.06 -7.82
CA GLY A 56 -5.89 1.84 -8.67
C GLY A 56 -5.01 0.62 -8.33
N ALA A 57 -5.58 -0.51 -7.92
CA ALA A 57 -4.87 -1.79 -7.97
C ALA A 57 -5.05 -2.42 -9.35
N ASN A 58 -4.47 -1.81 -10.38
CA ASN A 58 -4.40 -2.44 -11.70
C ASN A 58 -3.51 -3.68 -11.57
N TYR A 59 -4.14 -4.86 -11.52
CA TYR A 59 -3.46 -6.12 -11.26
C TYR A 59 -2.36 -6.31 -12.30
N GLN A 60 -1.09 -6.27 -11.87
CA GLN A 60 0.01 -6.61 -12.75
C GLN A 60 -0.10 -8.11 -13.08
N LEU A 61 -0.49 -8.41 -14.32
CA LEU A 61 -0.42 -9.73 -14.94
C LEU A 61 1.03 -10.19 -15.10
#